data_AF-A0A2V9C4S9-F1
#
_entry.id   AF-A0A2V9C4S9-F1
#
_cell.length_a   1.000
_cell.length_b   1.000
_cell.length_c   1.000
_cell.angle_alpha   90.00
_cell.angle_beta   90.00
_cell.angle_gamma   90.00
#
_symmetry.space_group_name_H-M   'P 1'
#
loop_
_entity.id
_entity.type
_entity.pdbx_description
1 polymer ?
#
loop_
_entity_poly.entity_id
_entity_poly.type
_entity_poly.pdbx_seq_one_letter_code
_entity_poly.pdbx_strand_id
1 'polypeptide(L)'
;MMSFSGLLVRPGRSVKPGEPRPKRKAPLSRGIPYRDIMRSDWGRGELMGLDISIREAGHVRIVDLQGRLIIGAEADRLQTELRRLIENGYRQIVVNLSCVEQIDSTGISTLVRNCTGLVRAGGSLKLVCPAGRVRDALEVTRLVSAIPTFNDEPQALASLRPAGPLSFS
;
A
#
# COMPACT_ATOMS: atom_id res chain seq x y z
N MET A 1 -15.55 72.78 31.90
CA MET A 1 -14.50 72.41 32.86
C MET A 1 -14.31 70.90 32.72
N MET A 2 -13.27 70.46 31.98
CA MET A 2 -12.01 69.90 32.52
C MET A 2 -12.25 68.57 33.26
N SER A 3 -11.49 67.48 33.16
CA SER A 3 -10.48 66.95 32.24
C SER A 3 -9.98 65.63 32.88
N PHE A 4 -9.66 64.63 32.05
CA PHE A 4 -8.71 63.50 32.24
C PHE A 4 -8.81 62.51 33.43
N SER A 5 -8.79 61.20 33.11
CA SER A 5 -7.60 60.33 33.30
C SER A 5 -7.88 58.82 33.04
N GLY A 6 -6.88 58.10 32.51
CA GLY A 6 -6.73 56.63 32.59
C GLY A 6 -7.11 55.85 31.32
N LEU A 7 -6.25 55.65 30.31
CA LEU A 7 -5.12 54.70 30.19
C LEU A 7 -5.50 53.22 29.88
N LEU A 8 -5.14 52.82 28.65
CA LEU A 8 -4.56 51.54 28.19
C LEU A 8 -5.38 50.22 28.11
N VAL A 9 -5.14 49.59 26.95
CA VAL A 9 -4.95 48.14 26.65
C VAL A 9 -5.99 47.57 25.68
N ARG A 10 -5.50 47.25 24.48
CA ARG A 10 -6.13 46.35 23.50
C ARG A 10 -5.83 44.90 23.89
N PRO A 11 -6.81 43.98 23.94
CA PRO A 11 -6.57 42.57 23.68
C PRO A 11 -6.80 42.31 22.18
N GLY A 12 -5.93 41.68 21.40
CA GLY A 12 -5.10 40.52 21.71
C GLY A 12 -5.62 39.36 20.85
N ARG A 13 -5.10 39.20 19.63
CA ARG A 13 -5.39 38.04 18.76
C ARG A 13 -4.82 36.78 19.43
N SER A 14 -5.69 35.84 19.77
CA SER A 14 -5.31 34.49 20.19
C SER A 14 -4.66 33.73 19.04
N VAL A 15 -3.36 33.52 19.11
CA VAL A 15 -2.63 32.54 18.30
C VAL A 15 -2.52 31.27 19.13
N LYS A 16 -3.06 30.15 18.63
CA LYS A 16 -3.00 28.84 19.32
C LYS A 16 -1.56 28.29 19.27
N PRO A 17 -1.05 27.70 20.36
CA PRO A 17 0.29 27.13 20.42
C PRO A 17 0.28 25.67 19.93
N GLY A 18 1.28 25.29 19.12
CA GLY A 18 1.58 23.87 18.89
C GLY A 18 1.94 23.44 17.47
N GLU A 19 2.34 24.34 16.56
CA GLU A 19 2.73 23.92 15.21
C GLU A 19 4.24 23.59 15.14
N PRO A 20 4.64 22.30 15.01
CA PRO A 20 6.04 21.94 14.84
C PRO A 20 6.51 22.31 13.42
N ARG A 21 7.56 23.13 13.37
CA ARG A 21 8.27 23.53 12.15
C ARG A 21 8.74 22.29 11.34
N PRO A 22 8.64 22.28 10.01
CA PRO A 22 9.23 21.20 9.21
C PRO A 22 10.76 21.27 9.32
N LYS A 23 11.37 20.27 9.96
CA LYS A 23 12.83 20.14 10.05
C LYS A 23 13.36 19.39 8.82
N ARG A 24 14.10 20.15 7.99
CA ARG A 24 15.13 19.77 7.01
C ARG A 24 15.27 18.27 6.69
N LYS A 25 14.99 17.93 5.43
CA LYS A 25 15.37 16.65 4.80
C LYS A 25 16.90 16.51 4.79
N ALA A 26 17.42 15.42 5.34
CA ALA A 26 18.82 14.99 5.17
C ALA A 26 18.93 14.09 3.93
N PRO A 27 20.09 14.04 3.24
CA PRO A 27 20.18 13.60 1.86
C PRO A 27 20.19 12.07 1.71
N LEU A 28 19.53 11.59 0.65
CA LEU A 28 19.60 10.20 0.19
C LEU A 28 21.04 9.88 -0.21
N SER A 29 21.75 9.14 0.65
CA SER A 29 23.04 8.53 0.31
C SER A 29 22.89 7.01 0.27
N ARG A 30 23.51 6.42 -0.76
CA ARG A 30 23.52 5.01 -1.16
C ARG A 30 23.47 3.99 -0.02
N GLY A 31 22.60 2.99 -0.20
CA GLY A 31 22.90 1.60 0.17
C GLY A 31 22.49 1.12 1.56
N ILE A 32 21.45 1.67 2.17
CA ILE A 32 20.94 1.12 3.45
C ILE A 32 19.97 -0.05 3.13
N PRO A 33 20.23 -1.28 3.62
CA PRO A 33 19.29 -2.37 3.48
C PRO A 33 17.98 -2.05 4.20
N TYR A 34 16.85 -2.37 3.56
CA TYR A 34 15.49 -1.97 3.93
C TYR A 34 15.12 -2.21 5.42
N ARG A 35 15.74 -3.21 6.05
CA ARG A 35 15.51 -3.58 7.46
C ARG A 35 15.96 -2.52 8.47
N ASP A 36 16.91 -1.65 8.10
CA ASP A 36 17.50 -0.68 9.02
C ASP A 36 16.82 0.70 8.99
N ILE A 37 16.15 1.04 7.89
CA ILE A 37 15.38 2.29 7.77
C ILE A 37 14.17 2.27 8.72
N MET A 38 13.64 1.09 9.03
CA MET A 38 12.41 0.92 9.81
C MET A 38 12.57 0.95 11.34
N ARG A 39 13.77 1.23 11.88
CA ARG A 39 14.00 1.20 13.33
C ARG A 39 13.80 2.53 14.06
N SER A 40 13.79 3.67 13.38
CA SER A 40 13.93 4.99 14.05
C SER A 40 12.66 5.85 14.12
N ASP A 41 11.56 5.50 13.44
CA ASP A 41 10.39 6.40 13.32
C ASP A 41 9.16 5.99 14.14
N TRP A 42 9.23 4.97 15.00
CA TRP A 42 8.07 4.54 15.79
C TRP A 42 7.92 5.28 17.12
N GLY A 43 7.62 6.57 17.00
CA GLY A 43 7.13 7.41 18.09
C GLY A 43 5.60 7.49 18.11
N ARG A 44 4.98 6.60 18.90
CA ARG A 44 3.67 6.77 19.59
C ARG A 44 2.41 6.93 18.71
N GLY A 45 1.67 5.83 18.49
CA GLY A 45 0.21 5.91 18.29
C GLY A 45 -0.49 4.84 17.45
N GLU A 46 0.21 4.11 16.57
CA GLU A 46 -0.40 3.22 15.58
C GLU A 46 0.42 1.92 15.47
N LEU A 47 0.06 0.88 16.20
CA LEU A 47 0.72 -0.42 16.07
C LEU A 47 -0.28 -1.45 15.52
N MET A 48 0.11 -2.03 14.37
CA MET A 48 -0.52 -3.13 13.61
C MET A 48 -1.50 -2.73 12.48
N GLY A 49 -1.08 -1.85 11.57
CA GLY A 49 -1.73 -1.61 10.26
C GLY A 49 -1.18 -2.50 9.13
N LEU A 50 -1.67 -2.30 7.91
CA LEU A 50 -1.14 -2.92 6.69
C LEU A 50 -0.10 -1.98 6.08
N ASP A 51 1.13 -2.45 5.90
CA ASP A 51 2.11 -1.75 5.08
C ASP A 51 1.96 -2.19 3.62
N ILE A 52 1.99 -1.21 2.72
CA ILE A 52 1.86 -1.41 1.27
C ILE A 52 3.07 -0.76 0.60
N SER A 53 3.89 -1.58 -0.02
CA SER A 53 5.04 -1.13 -0.80
C SER A 53 4.90 -1.58 -2.26
N ILE A 54 5.23 -0.71 -3.21
CA ILE A 54 5.12 -1.01 -4.65
C ILE A 54 6.51 -1.00 -5.26
N ARG A 55 6.91 -2.14 -5.85
CA ARG A 55 8.14 -2.31 -6.62
C ARG A 55 7.85 -2.51 -8.10
N GLU A 56 8.86 -2.25 -8.91
CA GLU A 56 8.84 -2.44 -10.36
C GLU A 56 9.78 -3.58 -10.75
N ALA A 57 9.28 -4.52 -11.55
CA ALA A 57 10.06 -5.58 -12.17
C ALA A 57 9.77 -5.59 -13.67
N GLY A 58 10.49 -4.76 -14.42
CA GLY A 58 10.22 -4.52 -15.85
C GLY A 58 8.84 -3.90 -16.05
N HIS A 59 7.96 -4.56 -16.80
CA HIS A 59 6.57 -4.12 -17.05
C HIS A 59 5.58 -4.56 -15.96
N VAL A 60 6.07 -5.24 -14.92
CA VAL A 60 5.25 -5.78 -13.82
C VAL A 60 5.34 -4.89 -12.59
N ARG A 61 4.19 -4.62 -11.97
CA ARG A 61 4.08 -3.97 -10.67
C ARG A 61 3.94 -5.02 -9.58
N ILE A 62 4.86 -5.04 -8.63
CA ILE A 62 4.81 -5.94 -7.46
C ILE A 62 4.32 -5.11 -6.27
N VAL A 63 3.22 -5.52 -5.67
CA VAL A 63 2.63 -4.90 -4.49
C VAL A 63 2.91 -5.80 -3.30
N ASP A 64 3.90 -5.43 -2.49
CA ASP A 64 4.25 -6.12 -1.26
C ASP A 64 3.34 -5.67 -0.12
N LEU A 65 2.70 -6.64 0.52
CA LEU A 65 1.82 -6.43 1.67
C LEU A 65 2.46 -7.03 2.91
N GLN A 66 2.50 -6.24 3.99
CA GLN A 66 2.99 -6.68 5.29
C GLN A 66 2.03 -6.31 6.41
N GLY A 67 1.77 -7.24 7.33
CA GLY A 67 0.84 -7.02 8.45
C GLY A 67 -0.52 -7.68 8.22
N ARG A 68 -1.61 -6.96 8.46
CA ARG A 68 -2.97 -7.55 8.51
C ARG A 68 -3.89 -6.98 7.44
N LEU A 69 -4.40 -7.84 6.56
CA LEU A 69 -5.36 -7.49 5.52
C LEU A 69 -6.78 -7.87 5.98
N ILE A 70 -7.32 -7.06 6.88
CA ILE A 70 -8.65 -7.23 7.46
C ILE A 70 -9.54 -6.02 7.16
N ILE A 71 -10.85 -6.12 7.43
CA ILE A 71 -11.80 -5.02 7.29
C ILE A 71 -11.32 -3.75 8.03
N GLY A 72 -11.35 -2.62 7.33
CA GLY A 72 -10.93 -1.32 7.86
C GLY A 72 -10.24 -0.46 6.81
N ALA A 73 -9.73 0.69 7.26
CA ALA A 73 -9.06 1.68 6.40
C ALA A 73 -7.92 1.08 5.55
N GLU A 74 -7.27 0.03 6.06
CA GLU A 74 -6.18 -0.66 5.37
C GLU A 74 -6.61 -1.39 4.10
N ALA A 75 -7.79 -2.03 4.10
CA ALA A 75 -8.34 -2.68 2.91
C ALA A 75 -8.75 -1.63 1.85
N ASP A 76 -9.27 -0.49 2.28
CA ASP A 76 -9.62 0.64 1.41
C ASP A 76 -8.39 1.29 0.78
N ARG A 77 -7.28 1.39 1.54
CA ARG A 77 -5.98 1.83 1.04
C ARG A 77 -5.46 0.89 -0.05
N LEU A 78 -5.47 -0.41 0.19
CA LEU A 78 -5.09 -1.41 -0.82
C LEU A 78 -5.95 -1.28 -2.09
N GLN A 79 -7.27 -1.16 -1.93
CA GLN A 79 -8.18 -0.98 -3.05
C GLN A 79 -7.85 0.28 -3.86
N THR A 80 -7.56 1.38 -3.17
CA THR A 80 -7.23 2.66 -3.82
C THR A 80 -5.91 2.56 -4.59
N GLU A 81 -4.88 1.95 -4.02
CA GLU A 81 -3.59 1.78 -4.70
C GLU A 81 -3.70 0.84 -5.90
N LEU A 82 -4.37 -0.30 -5.78
CA LEU A 82 -4.57 -1.21 -6.91
C LEU A 82 -5.39 -0.55 -8.03
N ARG A 83 -6.44 0.20 -7.70
CA ARG A 83 -7.22 0.95 -8.68
C ARG A 83 -6.37 2.01 -9.39
N ARG A 84 -5.55 2.76 -8.65
CA ARG A 84 -4.60 3.74 -9.24
C ARG A 84 -3.66 3.06 -10.23
N LEU A 85 -3.13 1.88 -9.91
CA LEU A 85 -2.26 1.15 -10.83
C LEU A 85 -3.01 0.76 -12.11
N ILE A 86 -4.25 0.27 -12.00
CA ILE A 86 -5.09 -0.10 -13.15
C ILE A 86 -5.40 1.12 -14.02
N GLU A 87 -5.77 2.25 -13.40
CA GLU A 87 -6.09 3.52 -14.09
C GLU A 87 -4.87 4.13 -14.78
N ASN A 88 -3.68 3.98 -14.21
CA ASN A 88 -2.41 4.38 -14.82
C ASN A 88 -1.95 3.44 -15.95
N GLY A 89 -2.77 2.44 -16.33
CA GLY A 89 -2.51 1.56 -17.46
C GLY A 89 -1.62 0.36 -17.15
N TYR A 90 -1.25 0.11 -15.89
CA TYR A 90 -0.50 -1.09 -15.54
C TYR A 90 -1.38 -2.33 -15.70
N ARG A 91 -0.93 -3.25 -16.56
CA ARG A 91 -1.67 -4.46 -16.92
C ARG A 91 -1.17 -5.73 -16.23
N GLN A 92 0.04 -5.74 -15.70
CA GLN A 92 0.62 -6.91 -15.05
C GLN A 92 0.92 -6.54 -13.59
N ILE A 93 0.18 -7.15 -12.66
CA ILE A 93 0.30 -6.88 -11.22
C ILE A 93 0.50 -8.19 -10.48
N VAL A 94 1.53 -8.23 -9.62
CA VAL A 94 1.73 -9.29 -8.63
C VAL A 94 1.44 -8.70 -7.27
N VAL A 95 0.60 -9.36 -6.46
CA VAL A 95 0.42 -9.02 -5.05
C VAL A 95 1.12 -10.07 -4.20
N ASN A 96 2.08 -9.62 -3.39
CA ASN A 96 2.87 -10.47 -2.53
C ASN A 96 2.31 -10.47 -1.10
N LEU A 97 1.82 -11.63 -0.68
CA LEU A 97 1.21 -11.89 0.62
C LEU A 97 2.16 -12.60 1.59
N SER A 98 3.44 -12.77 1.24
CA SER A 98 4.41 -13.53 2.04
C SER A 98 4.63 -12.97 3.44
N CYS A 99 4.43 -11.66 3.62
CA CYS A 99 4.58 -10.98 4.91
C CYS A 99 3.23 -10.62 5.55
N VAL A 100 2.11 -11.15 5.03
CA VAL A 100 0.78 -10.96 5.60
C VAL A 100 0.56 -12.00 6.71
N GLU A 101 0.24 -11.52 7.90
CA GLU A 101 0.04 -12.34 9.09
C GLU A 101 -1.41 -12.84 9.21
N GLN A 102 -2.36 -12.03 8.74
CA GLN A 102 -3.79 -12.31 8.85
C GLN A 102 -4.56 -11.73 7.66
N ILE A 103 -5.51 -12.51 7.15
CA ILE A 103 -6.46 -12.11 6.11
C ILE A 103 -7.88 -12.53 6.52
N ASP A 104 -8.88 -11.70 6.22
CA ASP A 104 -10.30 -12.04 6.40
C ASP A 104 -11.06 -12.07 5.06
N SER A 105 -12.37 -12.34 5.10
CA SER A 105 -13.23 -12.34 3.91
C SER A 105 -13.24 -11.01 3.18
N THR A 106 -13.04 -9.89 3.89
CA THR A 106 -13.04 -8.55 3.31
C THR A 106 -11.78 -8.35 2.48
N GLY A 107 -10.61 -8.65 3.03
CA GLY A 107 -9.33 -8.61 2.33
C GLY A 107 -9.34 -9.47 1.07
N ILE A 108 -9.87 -10.69 1.19
CA ILE A 108 -10.07 -11.63 0.09
C ILE A 108 -10.98 -11.02 -0.99
N SER A 109 -12.13 -10.45 -0.60
CA SER A 109 -13.06 -9.82 -1.54
C SER A 109 -12.44 -8.62 -2.27
N THR A 110 -11.58 -7.85 -1.59
CA THR A 110 -10.84 -6.72 -2.19
C THR A 110 -9.89 -7.21 -3.27
N LEU A 111 -9.16 -8.29 -3.04
CA LEU A 111 -8.28 -8.90 -4.06
C LEU A 111 -9.08 -9.37 -5.29
N VAL A 112 -10.23 -10.01 -5.09
CA VAL A 112 -11.09 -10.48 -6.20
C VAL A 112 -11.65 -9.35 -7.03
N ARG A 113 -12.14 -8.29 -6.37
CA ARG A 113 -12.68 -7.12 -7.07
C ARG A 113 -11.61 -6.47 -7.94
N ASN A 114 -10.40 -6.30 -7.42
CA ASN A 114 -9.29 -5.72 -8.18
C ASN A 114 -8.81 -6.65 -9.30
N CYS A 115 -8.75 -7.97 -9.07
CA CYS A 115 -8.45 -8.94 -10.11
C CYS A 115 -9.47 -8.86 -11.25
N THR A 116 -10.76 -8.85 -10.93
CA THR A 116 -11.84 -8.72 -11.92
C THR A 116 -11.74 -7.40 -12.69
N GLY A 117 -11.46 -6.30 -12.00
CA GLY A 117 -11.24 -4.98 -12.62
C GLY A 117 -10.06 -4.99 -13.59
N LEU A 118 -8.92 -5.56 -13.18
CA LEU A 118 -7.72 -5.64 -14.00
C LEU A 118 -7.93 -6.56 -15.22
N VAL A 119 -8.60 -7.71 -15.06
CA VAL A 119 -8.94 -8.63 -16.15
C VAL A 119 -9.86 -7.95 -17.18
N ARG A 120 -10.89 -7.23 -16.73
CA ARG A 120 -11.76 -6.43 -17.62
C ARG A 120 -11.00 -5.39 -18.41
N ALA A 121 -9.92 -4.88 -17.82
CA ALA A 121 -9.05 -3.90 -18.45
C ALA A 121 -7.95 -4.56 -19.33
N GLY A 122 -8.00 -5.88 -19.54
CA GLY A 122 -7.05 -6.62 -20.38
C GLY A 122 -5.72 -6.96 -19.70
N GLY A 123 -5.68 -6.89 -18.36
CA GLY A 123 -4.51 -7.23 -17.56
C GLY A 123 -4.60 -8.59 -16.86
N SER A 124 -3.58 -8.88 -16.04
CA SER A 124 -3.49 -10.09 -15.23
C SER A 124 -2.99 -9.77 -13.82
N LEU A 125 -3.69 -10.28 -12.82
CA LEU A 125 -3.30 -10.23 -11.40
C LEU A 125 -2.84 -11.62 -10.96
N LYS A 126 -1.70 -11.69 -10.28
CA LYS A 126 -1.16 -12.93 -9.69
C LYS A 126 -0.89 -12.72 -8.21
N LEU A 127 -1.04 -13.78 -7.42
CA LEU A 127 -0.74 -13.75 -5.99
C LEU A 127 0.54 -14.55 -5.71
N VAL A 128 1.39 -14.02 -4.84
CA VAL A 128 2.45 -14.79 -4.19
C VAL A 128 1.99 -15.03 -2.76
N CYS A 129 1.70 -16.28 -2.43
CA CYS A 129 1.28 -16.70 -1.10
C CYS A 129 1.93 -18.05 -0.77
N PRO A 130 3.04 -18.04 -0.01
CA PRO A 130 3.63 -19.26 0.54
C PRO A 130 2.63 -20.06 1.36
N ALA A 131 2.89 -21.35 1.55
CA ALA A 131 2.05 -22.21 2.38
C ALA A 131 1.98 -21.69 3.84
N GLY A 132 0.78 -21.73 4.43
CA GLY A 132 0.52 -21.23 5.77
C GLY A 132 -0.92 -20.74 5.94
N ARG A 133 -1.20 -20.08 7.07
CA ARG A 133 -2.58 -19.69 7.46
C ARG A 133 -3.29 -18.83 6.42
N VAL A 134 -2.58 -17.90 5.78
CA VAL A 134 -3.14 -17.04 4.72
C VAL A 134 -3.51 -17.87 3.50
N ARG A 135 -2.65 -18.83 3.12
CA ARG A 135 -2.92 -19.75 2.01
C ARG A 135 -4.13 -20.63 2.29
N ASP A 136 -4.24 -21.17 3.50
CA ASP A 136 -5.38 -21.99 3.92
C ASP A 136 -6.69 -21.19 3.82
N ALA A 137 -6.69 -19.92 4.25
CA ALA A 137 -7.85 -19.03 4.13
C ALA A 137 -8.25 -18.76 2.66
N LEU A 138 -7.27 -18.60 1.76
CA LEU A 138 -7.51 -18.45 0.32
C LEU A 138 -8.06 -19.73 -0.31
N GLU A 139 -7.65 -20.90 0.17
CA GLU A 139 -8.12 -22.20 -0.33
C GLU A 139 -9.55 -22.50 0.10
N VAL A 140 -9.90 -22.24 1.37
CA VAL A 140 -11.27 -22.37 1.89
C VAL A 140 -12.26 -21.50 1.11
N THR A 141 -11.84 -20.29 0.75
CA THR A 141 -12.67 -19.35 -0.01
C THR A 141 -12.70 -19.62 -1.52
N ARG A 142 -12.03 -20.69 -1.99
CA ARG A 142 -11.84 -21.04 -3.42
C ARG A 142 -11.21 -19.91 -4.24
N LEU A 143 -10.51 -18.99 -3.58
CA LEU A 143 -9.85 -17.86 -4.25
C LEU A 143 -8.73 -18.32 -5.15
N VAL A 144 -8.01 -19.37 -4.74
CA VAL A 144 -6.90 -19.96 -5.48
C VAL A 144 -7.32 -20.38 -6.89
N SER A 145 -8.60 -20.74 -7.09
CA SER A 145 -9.14 -21.08 -8.42
C SER A 145 -9.50 -19.85 -9.25
N ALA A 146 -9.83 -18.72 -8.60
CA ALA A 146 -10.23 -17.48 -9.26
C ALA A 146 -9.02 -16.59 -9.61
N ILE A 147 -7.97 -16.62 -8.79
CA ILE A 147 -6.76 -15.83 -8.95
C ILE A 147 -5.54 -16.77 -8.91
N PRO A 148 -4.75 -16.86 -10.00
CA PRO A 148 -3.55 -17.69 -10.00
C PRO A 148 -2.61 -17.31 -8.86
N THR A 149 -2.33 -18.27 -7.99
CA THR A 149 -1.56 -18.10 -6.75
C THR A 149 -0.33 -19.01 -6.78
N PHE A 150 0.83 -18.46 -6.43
CA PHE A 150 2.14 -19.12 -6.49
C PHE A 150 2.81 -19.10 -5.12
N ASN A 151 3.76 -20.00 -4.90
CA ASN A 151 4.48 -20.09 -3.63
C ASN A 151 5.61 -19.06 -3.54
N ASP A 152 6.14 -18.61 -4.68
CA ASP A 152 7.26 -17.69 -4.75
C ASP A 152 7.10 -16.64 -5.88
N GLU A 153 7.78 -15.51 -5.70
CA GLU A 153 7.77 -14.37 -6.63
C GLU A 153 8.29 -14.75 -8.03
N PRO A 154 9.42 -15.48 -8.19
CA PRO A 154 9.89 -15.91 -9.51
C PRO A 154 8.85 -16.69 -10.31
N GLN A 155 8.13 -17.63 -9.70
CA GLN A 155 7.05 -18.38 -10.35
C GLN A 155 5.90 -17.47 -10.79
N ALA A 156 5.49 -16.53 -9.94
CA ALA A 156 4.44 -15.57 -10.28
C ALA A 156 4.85 -14.69 -11.47
N LEU A 157 6.08 -14.17 -11.47
CA LEU A 157 6.62 -13.36 -12.55
C LEU A 157 6.74 -14.14 -13.86
N ALA A 158 7.20 -15.40 -13.83
CA ALA A 158 7.29 -16.25 -15.00
C ALA A 158 5.90 -16.61 -15.60
N SER A 159 4.85 -16.60 -14.78
CA SER A 159 3.47 -16.87 -15.22
C SER A 159 2.79 -15.68 -15.91
N LEU A 160 3.36 -14.48 -15.76
CA LEU A 160 2.85 -13.28 -16.43
C LEU A 160 3.31 -13.32 -17.88
N ARG A 161 2.44 -12.86 -18.79
CA ARG A 161 2.87 -12.73 -20.18
C ARG A 161 4.00 -11.70 -20.22
N PRO A 162 5.11 -12.01 -20.91
CA PRO A 162 6.04 -10.97 -21.33
C PRO A 162 5.25 -9.91 -22.08
N ALA A 163 5.54 -8.62 -21.88
CA ALA A 163 5.07 -7.61 -22.81
C ALA A 163 5.52 -8.08 -24.20
N GLY A 164 4.55 -8.42 -25.07
CA GLY A 164 4.87 -8.85 -26.43
C GLY A 164 5.73 -7.77 -27.10
N PRO A 165 6.62 -8.13 -28.05
CA PRO A 165 7.37 -7.13 -28.79
C PRO A 165 6.36 -6.14 -29.38
N LEU A 166 6.57 -4.85 -29.11
CA LEU A 166 5.77 -3.77 -29.67
C LEU A 166 5.88 -3.88 -31.20
N SER A 167 4.86 -4.46 -31.83
CA SER A 167 4.74 -4.51 -33.27
C SER A 167 4.43 -3.10 -33.74
N PHE A 168 5.47 -2.39 -34.17
CA PHE A 168 5.32 -1.22 -35.02
C PHE A 168 5.05 -1.73 -36.44
N SER A 169 3.82 -1.55 -36.91
CA SER A 169 3.43 -1.67 -38.32
C SER A 169 3.08 -0.30 -38.87
#